data_AF-A0A3D0I3F9-F1
#
_entry.id   AF-A0A3D0I3F9-F1
#
_cell.length_a   1.000
_cell.length_b   1.000
_cell.length_c   1.000
_cell.angle_alpha   90.00
_cell.angle_beta   90.00
_cell.angle_gamma   90.00
#
_symmetry.space_group_name_H-M   'P 1'
#
loop_
_entity.id
_entity.type
_entity.pdbx_description
1 polymer ?
#
loop_
_entity_poly.entity_id
_entity_poly.type
_entity_poly.pdbx_seq_one_letter_code
_entity_poly.pdbx_strand_id
1 'polypeptide(L)'
;MTYGPTKSDGERRSVRPSQRFSNERYVRGMERLVEVVQELSLARSLEQVMTVVRSAARELTGAEGATFVLRDGDLCYYADEDAIEPLWKGRRFPMSSCISG
;
A
#
# COMPACT_ATOMS: atom_id res chain seq x y z
N MET A 1 -62.94 -6.14 -15.02
CA MET A 1 -62.81 -4.95 -14.16
C MET A 1 -62.48 -5.48 -12.77
N THR A 2 -61.25 -5.38 -12.24
CA THR A 2 -60.38 -4.21 -12.04
C THR A 2 -58.88 -4.55 -12.24
N TYR A 3 -58.08 -3.50 -12.45
CA TYR A 3 -56.64 -3.52 -12.81
C TYR A 3 -55.78 -3.01 -11.63
N GLY A 4 -54.56 -3.55 -11.47
CA GLY A 4 -53.39 -2.85 -10.88
C GLY A 4 -52.86 -3.34 -9.51
N PRO A 5 -51.61 -2.97 -9.12
CA PRO A 5 -50.37 -3.44 -9.75
C PRO A 5 -49.24 -3.82 -8.75
N THR A 6 -48.14 -4.39 -9.32
CA THR A 6 -46.71 -4.13 -8.98
C THR A 6 -46.14 -4.48 -7.59
N LYS A 7 -45.23 -5.46 -7.53
CA LYS A 7 -43.76 -5.30 -7.64
C LYS A 7 -43.07 -6.50 -6.98
N SER A 8 -42.36 -7.24 -7.82
CA SER A 8 -41.17 -7.99 -7.42
C SER A 8 -40.14 -7.00 -6.88
N ASP A 9 -39.76 -7.07 -5.61
CA ASP A 9 -38.61 -6.31 -5.11
C ASP A 9 -37.88 -7.10 -4.03
N GLY A 10 -36.58 -7.27 -4.27
CA GLY A 10 -35.60 -7.48 -3.21
C GLY A 10 -35.11 -8.91 -3.03
N GLU A 11 -34.54 -9.51 -4.08
CA GLU A 11 -33.51 -10.53 -3.88
C GLU A 11 -32.36 -9.87 -3.11
N ARG A 12 -32.40 -10.02 -1.79
CA ARG A 12 -31.40 -9.53 -0.85
C ARG A 12 -30.13 -10.32 -1.15
N ARG A 13 -29.29 -9.80 -2.04
CA ARG A 13 -28.03 -10.41 -2.44
C ARG A 13 -27.18 -10.62 -1.19
N SER A 14 -27.18 -11.85 -0.68
CA SER A 14 -26.43 -12.27 0.49
C SER A 14 -24.95 -12.18 0.15
N VAL A 15 -24.34 -11.03 0.48
CA VAL A 15 -22.89 -10.86 0.37
C VAL A 15 -22.28 -11.79 1.42
N ARG A 16 -21.57 -12.83 0.97
CA ARG A 16 -20.90 -13.78 1.86
C ARG A 16 -19.99 -13.00 2.83
N PRO A 17 -19.94 -13.33 4.13
CA PRO A 17 -19.18 -12.57 5.13
C PRO A 17 -17.73 -12.29 4.70
N SER A 18 -17.07 -13.26 4.06
CA SER A 18 -15.71 -13.11 3.50
C SER A 18 -15.55 -11.98 2.49
N GLN A 19 -16.59 -11.75 1.67
CA GLN A 19 -16.58 -10.74 0.62
C GLN A 19 -16.80 -9.33 1.20
N ARG A 20 -17.51 -9.21 2.34
CA ARG A 20 -17.61 -7.95 3.10
C ARG A 20 -16.27 -7.56 3.73
N PHE A 21 -15.60 -8.50 4.39
CA PHE A 21 -14.29 -8.25 4.99
C PHE A 21 -13.23 -7.84 3.96
N SER A 22 -13.24 -8.48 2.78
CA SER A 22 -12.35 -8.11 1.67
C SER A 22 -12.64 -6.70 1.15
N ASN A 23 -13.92 -6.34 0.97
CA ASN A 23 -14.31 -5.01 0.51
C ASN A 23 -13.93 -3.92 1.52
N GLU A 24 -14.14 -4.15 2.82
CA GLU A 24 -13.74 -3.18 3.85
C GLU A 24 -12.23 -2.96 3.89
N ARG A 25 -11.43 -4.03 3.77
CA ARG A 25 -9.96 -3.89 3.65
C ARG A 25 -9.56 -3.14 2.38
N TYR A 26 -10.22 -3.44 1.26
CA TYR A 26 -9.97 -2.77 -0.01
C TYR A 26 -10.30 -1.26 0.06
N VAL A 27 -11.45 -0.90 0.63
CA VAL A 27 -11.86 0.51 0.81
C VAL A 27 -10.87 1.24 1.71
N ARG A 28 -10.53 0.68 2.87
CA ARG A 28 -9.53 1.28 3.77
C ARG A 28 -8.16 1.43 3.11
N GLY A 29 -7.73 0.44 2.34
CA GLY A 29 -6.48 0.51 1.58
C GLY A 29 -6.51 1.60 0.51
N MET A 30 -7.64 1.80 -0.15
CA MET A 30 -7.81 2.85 -1.15
C MET A 30 -7.86 4.25 -0.53
N GLU A 31 -8.56 4.41 0.61
CA GLU A 31 -8.56 5.64 1.39
C GLU A 31 -7.13 6.01 1.81
N ARG A 32 -6.39 5.05 2.37
CA ARG A 32 -4.97 5.27 2.73
C ARG A 32 -4.11 5.60 1.51
N LEU A 33 -4.32 4.95 0.37
CA LEU A 33 -3.58 5.25 -0.85
C LEU A 33 -3.81 6.70 -1.32
N VAL A 34 -5.04 7.22 -1.21
CA VAL A 34 -5.36 8.62 -1.53
C VAL A 34 -4.63 9.58 -0.60
N GLU A 35 -4.60 9.29 0.71
CA GLU A 35 -3.84 10.09 1.69
C GLU A 35 -2.34 10.09 1.36
N VAL A 36 -1.76 8.93 1.04
CA VAL A 36 -0.36 8.79 0.65
C VAL A 36 -0.03 9.64 -0.57
N VAL A 37 -0.90 9.65 -1.59
CA VAL A 37 -0.73 10.51 -2.77
C VAL A 37 -0.74 11.99 -2.39
N GLN A 38 -1.60 12.40 -1.46
CA GLN A 38 -1.64 13.78 -0.96
C GLN A 38 -0.37 14.13 -0.18
N GLU A 39 0.07 13.26 0.73
CA GLU A 39 1.34 13.42 1.47
C GLU A 39 2.53 13.58 0.52
N LEU A 40 2.62 12.74 -0.52
CA LEU A 40 3.66 12.82 -1.54
C LEU A 40 3.62 14.12 -2.35
N SER A 41 2.42 14.63 -2.66
CA SER A 41 2.27 15.91 -3.38
C SER A 41 2.75 17.12 -2.57
N LEU A 42 2.75 17.00 -1.24
CA LEU A 42 3.22 18.03 -0.31
C LEU A 42 4.70 17.87 0.02
N ALA A 43 5.30 16.69 -0.22
CA ALA A 43 6.70 16.42 0.07
C ALA A 43 7.63 17.32 -0.76
N ARG A 44 8.61 17.93 -0.09
CA ARG A 44 9.61 18.86 -0.67
C ARG A 44 11.05 18.36 -0.55
N SER A 45 11.25 17.17 0.03
CA SER A 45 12.56 16.54 0.12
C SER A 45 12.48 15.04 -0.16
N LEU A 46 13.62 14.48 -0.59
CA LEU A 46 13.75 13.04 -0.78
C LEU A 46 13.52 12.27 0.54
N GLU A 47 13.94 12.83 1.67
CA GLU A 47 13.71 12.25 3.01
C GLU A 47 12.22 12.12 3.34
N GLN A 48 11.42 13.15 3.00
CA GLN A 48 9.96 13.10 3.17
C GLN A 48 9.34 12.04 2.25
N VAL A 49 9.77 11.98 0.98
CA VAL A 49 9.30 10.94 0.05
C VAL A 49 9.63 9.54 0.57
N MET A 50 10.87 9.30 1.01
CA MET A 50 11.29 8.01 1.56
C MET A 50 10.44 7.61 2.76
N THR A 51 10.19 8.55 3.69
CA THR A 51 9.36 8.36 4.87
C THR A 51 7.94 7.95 4.53
N VAL A 52 7.29 8.69 3.63
CA VAL A 52 5.91 8.40 3.22
C VAL A 52 5.82 7.05 2.51
N VAL A 53 6.69 6.80 1.53
CA VAL A 53 6.64 5.58 0.72
C VAL A 53 6.89 4.32 1.54
N ARG A 54 7.91 4.30 2.41
CA ARG A 54 8.23 3.09 3.17
C ARG A 54 7.12 2.72 4.17
N SER A 55 6.54 3.71 4.85
CA SER A 55 5.44 3.45 5.79
C SER A 55 4.18 3.02 5.06
N ALA A 56 3.82 3.71 3.97
CA ALA A 56 2.70 3.31 3.12
C ALA A 56 2.86 1.90 2.55
N ALA A 57 4.05 1.56 2.05
CA ALA A 57 4.33 0.24 1.50
C ALA A 57 4.14 -0.86 2.56
N ARG A 58 4.65 -0.65 3.77
CA ARG A 58 4.49 -1.60 4.88
C ARG A 58 3.01 -1.76 5.28
N GLU A 59 2.30 -0.65 5.47
CA GLU A 59 0.89 -0.64 5.88
C GLU A 59 -0.04 -1.29 4.85
N LEU A 60 0.08 -0.88 3.58
CA LEU A 60 -0.84 -1.29 2.51
C LEU A 60 -0.63 -2.75 2.08
N THR A 61 0.60 -3.26 2.18
CA THR A 61 0.91 -4.66 1.84
C THR A 61 0.76 -5.60 3.02
N GLY A 62 0.75 -5.08 4.25
CA GLY A 62 0.82 -5.89 5.47
C GLY A 62 2.18 -6.57 5.67
N ALA A 63 3.23 -6.06 5.02
CA ALA A 63 4.59 -6.57 5.19
C ALA A 63 5.16 -6.25 6.57
N GLU A 64 6.15 -7.03 7.00
CA GLU A 64 6.88 -6.80 8.25
C GLU A 64 7.97 -5.75 8.10
N GLY A 65 8.42 -5.48 6.87
CA GLY A 65 9.35 -4.42 6.54
C GLY A 65 9.23 -3.92 5.11
N ALA A 66 9.61 -2.66 4.90
CA ALA A 66 9.71 -2.00 3.61
C ALA A 66 11.01 -1.16 3.56
N THR A 67 11.72 -1.25 2.44
CA THR A 67 13.01 -0.56 2.23
C THR A 67 12.93 0.33 1.00
N PHE A 68 13.40 1.57 1.13
CA PHE A 68 13.60 2.48 0.00
C PHE A 68 15.04 2.32 -0.52
N VAL A 69 15.19 1.79 -1.74
CA VAL A 69 16.49 1.54 -2.38
C VAL A 69 16.71 2.53 -3.51
N LEU A 70 17.83 3.23 -3.47
CA LEU A 70 18.27 4.15 -4.52
C LEU A 70 19.35 3.48 -5.37
N ARG A 71 19.34 3.75 -6.67
CA ARG A 71 20.48 3.44 -7.52
C ARG A 71 21.58 4.47 -7.32
N ASP A 72 22.79 4.00 -7.05
CA ASP A 72 24.01 4.79 -6.86
C ASP A 72 25.10 4.25 -7.79
N GLY A 73 25.04 4.65 -9.07
CA GLY A 73 25.89 4.11 -10.13
C GLY A 73 25.64 2.62 -10.37
N ASP A 74 26.68 1.80 -10.11
CA ASP A 74 26.64 0.33 -10.16
C ASP A 74 26.31 -0.32 -8.81
N LEU A 75 25.93 0.51 -7.82
CA LEU A 75 25.52 0.07 -6.49
C LEU A 75 24.02 0.31 -6.25
N CYS A 76 23.42 -0.56 -5.44
CA CYS A 76 22.15 -0.35 -4.79
C CYS A 76 22.41 0.19 -3.38
N TYR A 77 21.92 1.40 -3.10
CA TYR A 77 21.98 2.04 -1.80
C TYR A 77 20.66 1.88 -1.05
N TYR A 78 20.69 1.18 0.08
CA TYR A 78 19.55 0.99 0.96
C TYR A 78 19.38 2.27 1.80
N ALA A 79 18.61 3.21 1.29
CA ALA A 79 18.60 4.59 1.76
C ALA A 79 17.79 4.78 3.04
N ASP A 80 16.66 4.08 3.15
CA ASP A 80 15.81 4.10 4.35
C ASP A 80 14.98 2.81 4.48
N GLU A 81 14.46 2.55 5.68
CA GLU A 81 13.64 1.37 5.97
C GLU A 81 12.62 1.62 7.10
N ASP A 82 11.49 0.92 7.03
CA ASP A 82 10.47 0.81 8.06
C ASP A 82 10.20 -0.68 8.26
N ALA A 83 10.67 -1.24 9.37
CA ALA A 83 10.62 -2.67 9.62
C ALA A 83 10.54 -2.97 11.12
N ILE A 84 10.02 -4.15 11.46
CA ILE A 84 9.97 -4.63 12.86
C ILE A 84 11.36 -4.88 13.46
N GLU A 85 12.36 -5.15 12.62
CA GLU A 85 13.76 -5.35 12.99
C GLU A 85 14.68 -4.71 11.93
N PRO A 86 15.95 -4.37 12.28
CA PRO A 86 16.87 -3.75 11.34
C PRO A 86 17.15 -4.62 10.10
N LEU A 87 17.16 -4.01 8.91
CA LEU A 87 17.47 -4.69 7.64
C LEU A 87 18.86 -4.29 7.12
N TRP A 88 18.95 -3.32 6.21
CA TRP A 88 20.17 -2.99 5.47
C TRP A 88 20.39 -1.49 5.28
N LYS A 89 19.61 -0.62 5.93
CA LYS A 89 19.75 0.85 5.84
C LYS A 89 21.19 1.31 6.00
N GLY A 90 21.59 2.25 5.14
CA GLY A 90 22.94 2.81 5.09
C GLY A 90 23.93 1.99 4.26
N ARG A 91 23.61 0.72 3.93
CA ARG A 91 24.52 -0.16 3.19
C ARG A 91 24.39 -0.03 1.68
N ARG A 92 25.48 -0.36 0.99
CA ARG A 92 25.58 -0.40 -0.47
C ARG A 92 26.03 -1.78 -0.92
N PHE A 93 25.42 -2.27 -1.99
CA PHE A 93 25.74 -3.56 -2.61
C PHE A 93 25.90 -3.39 -4.11
N PRO A 94 26.74 -4.20 -4.79
CA PRO A 94 26.74 -4.25 -6.25
C PRO A 94 25.34 -4.54 -6.79
N MET A 95 24.90 -3.86 -7.85
CA MET A 95 23.59 -4.11 -8.47
C MET A 95 23.41 -5.58 -8.88
N SER A 96 24.49 -6.25 -9.29
CA SER A 96 24.50 -7.68 -9.63
C SER A 96 24.22 -8.61 -8.45
N SER A 97 24.31 -8.09 -7.23
CA SER A 97 24.17 -8.82 -5.97
C SER A 97 23.08 -8.20 -5.09
N CYS A 98 22.13 -7.50 -5.69
CA CYS A 98 21.05 -6.86 -4.96
C CYS A 98 20.30 -7.90 -4.10
N ILE A 99 20.16 -7.61 -2.80
CA ILE A 99 19.59 -8.54 -1.81
C ILE A 99 18.06 -8.39 -1.75
N SER A 100 17.51 -7.29 -2.27
CA SER A 100 16.09 -7.16 -2.61
C SER A 100 15.90 -7.81 -3.97
N GLY A 101 15.23 -8.97 -4.00
CA GLY A 101 15.01 -9.76 -5.21
C GLY A 101 14.46 -8.98 -6.40
#